data_AF-A0A951XU80-F1
#
_entry.id   AF-A0A951XU80-F1
#
_cell.length_a   1.000
_cell.length_b   1.000
_cell.length_c   1.000
_cell.angle_alpha   90.00
_cell.angle_beta   90.00
_cell.angle_gamma   90.00
#
_symmetry.space_group_name_H-M   'P 1'
#
loop_
_entity.id
_entity.type
_entity.pdbx_description
1 polymer ?
#
loop_
_entity_poly.entity_id
_entity_poly.type
_entity_poly.pdbx_seq_one_letter_code
_entity_poly.pdbx_strand_id
1 'polypeptide(L)'
;MSEAIQARLPSRPAARAGRLIVEINAEDFDKLNAFWDSDLYEQAKAAREARLDECLSSAEVALNQALRESGSGAKVLANVLASLYNGYRVKFDVSDLLLLDAANFEHAINCMRLSFETRSEPHTWFQNGGELFERMIKAWGFEKKGGRK
;
A
#
# COMPACT_ATOMS: atom_id res chain seq x y z
N MET A 1 -14.90 -9.60 -21.72
CA MET A 1 -15.23 -8.40 -20.92
C MET A 1 -14.36 -8.48 -19.68
N SER A 2 -13.38 -7.58 -19.53
CA SER A 2 -12.50 -7.58 -18.36
C SER A 2 -13.27 -7.00 -17.17
N GLU A 3 -13.42 -7.78 -16.11
CA GLU A 3 -13.90 -7.29 -14.82
C GLU A 3 -12.93 -6.18 -14.35
N ALA A 4 -13.47 -5.04 -13.90
CA ALA A 4 -12.64 -3.90 -13.50
C ALA A 4 -11.92 -4.23 -12.18
N ILE A 5 -10.60 -4.12 -12.16
CA ILE A 5 -9.81 -4.26 -10.93
C ILE A 5 -10.09 -3.05 -10.05
N GLN A 6 -10.66 -3.27 -8.88
CA GLN A 6 -10.96 -2.23 -7.90
C GLN A 6 -10.28 -2.57 -6.57
N ALA A 7 -9.58 -1.59 -6.00
CA ALA A 7 -8.89 -1.68 -4.73
C ALA A 7 -9.75 -1.10 -3.60
N ARG A 8 -9.54 -1.60 -2.38
CA ARG A 8 -10.18 -1.12 -1.16
C ARG A 8 -9.23 -1.27 0.03
N LEU A 9 -9.32 -0.34 0.99
CA LEU A 9 -8.57 -0.45 2.24
C LEU A 9 -8.97 -1.70 3.04
N PRO A 10 -8.01 -2.39 3.68
CA PRO A 10 -8.31 -3.48 4.60
C PRO A 10 -9.06 -2.98 5.84
N SER A 11 -9.91 -3.83 6.42
CA SER A 11 -10.71 -3.48 7.60
C SER A 11 -9.83 -3.34 8.85
N ARG A 12 -9.88 -2.17 9.52
CA ARG A 12 -9.19 -1.96 10.80
C ARG A 12 -9.99 -2.63 11.94
N PRO A 13 -9.36 -3.29 12.92
CA PRO A 13 -10.07 -3.82 14.08
C PRO A 13 -10.75 -2.69 14.87
N ALA A 14 -11.95 -2.96 15.39
CA ALA A 14 -12.75 -1.99 16.12
C ALA A 14 -12.02 -1.46 17.38
N ALA A 15 -11.98 -0.14 17.53
CA ALA A 15 -11.45 0.50 18.74
C ALA A 15 -12.32 0.15 19.96
N ARG A 16 -11.69 -0.12 21.11
CA ARG A 16 -12.39 -0.28 22.39
C ARG A 16 -12.44 1.07 23.10
N ALA A 17 -13.62 1.48 23.56
CA ALA A 17 -13.76 2.65 24.40
C ALA A 17 -13.04 2.45 25.74
N GLY A 18 -12.33 3.48 26.20
CA GLY A 18 -11.64 3.49 27.49
C GLY A 18 -11.76 4.86 28.14
N ARG A 19 -11.65 4.91 29.47
CA ARG A 19 -11.63 6.15 30.24
C ARG A 19 -10.20 6.42 30.71
N LEU A 20 -9.68 7.60 30.41
CA LEU A 20 -8.40 8.10 30.92
C LEU A 20 -8.69 9.22 31.94
N ILE A 21 -8.02 9.17 33.09
CA ILE A 21 -8.01 10.25 34.09
C ILE A 21 -6.58 10.78 34.12
N VAL A 22 -6.41 12.10 34.01
CA VAL A 22 -5.11 12.77 34.00
C VAL A 22 -5.12 13.85 35.07
N GLU A 23 -4.07 13.88 35.89
CA GLU A 23 -3.82 14.98 36.82
C GLU A 23 -2.90 16.01 36.15
N ILE A 24 -3.32 17.27 36.16
CA ILE A 24 -2.57 18.40 35.60
C ILE A 24 -2.67 19.61 36.51
N ASN A 25 -1.70 20.52 36.40
CA ASN A 25 -1.76 21.81 37.07
C ASN A 25 -2.87 22.68 36.47
N ALA A 26 -3.47 23.55 37.29
CA ALA A 26 -4.54 24.43 36.85
C ALA A 26 -4.12 25.36 35.70
N GLU A 27 -2.86 25.80 35.67
CA GLU A 27 -2.31 26.65 34.61
C GLU A 27 -2.15 25.94 33.25
N ASP A 28 -2.09 24.61 33.25
CA ASP A 28 -2.01 23.81 32.02
C ASP A 28 -3.40 23.39 31.51
N PHE A 29 -4.46 23.68 32.26
CA PHE A 29 -5.84 23.34 31.88
C PHE A 29 -6.27 24.08 30.60
N ASP A 30 -5.92 25.36 30.46
CA ASP A 30 -6.24 26.14 29.25
C ASP A 30 -5.49 25.61 28.03
N LYS A 31 -4.24 25.17 28.20
CA LYS A 31 -3.44 24.53 27.14
C LYS A 31 -4.04 23.19 26.75
N LEU A 32 -4.53 22.42 27.72
CA LEU A 32 -5.21 21.15 27.47
C LEU A 32 -6.51 21.42 26.70
N ASN A 33 -7.37 22.33 27.14
CA ASN A 33 -8.60 22.66 26.41
C ASN A 33 -8.31 23.11 24.97
N ALA A 34 -7.34 24.00 24.78
CA ALA A 34 -6.93 24.43 23.44
C ALA A 34 -6.41 23.26 22.57
N PHE A 35 -5.73 22.27 23.16
CA PHE A 35 -5.29 21.06 22.45
C PHE A 35 -6.48 20.15 22.09
N TRP A 36 -7.43 19.95 23.00
CA TRP A 36 -8.63 19.14 22.76
C TRP A 36 -9.59 19.78 21.76
N ASP A 37 -9.70 21.11 21.76
CA ASP A 37 -10.49 21.89 20.80
C ASP A 37 -9.76 22.08 19.46
N SER A 38 -8.52 21.60 19.33
CA SER A 38 -7.78 21.74 18.09
C SER A 38 -8.24 20.73 17.03
N ASP A 39 -8.54 21.23 15.84
CA ASP A 39 -8.83 20.40 14.65
C ASP A 39 -7.58 19.69 14.10
N LEU A 40 -6.42 19.79 14.77
CA LEU A 40 -5.15 19.23 14.29
C LEU A 40 -5.26 17.72 14.08
N TYR A 41 -5.94 17.02 14.98
CA TYR A 41 -6.16 15.58 14.84
C TYR A 41 -7.01 15.24 13.61
N GLU A 42 -8.13 15.94 13.43
CA GLU A 42 -9.03 15.69 12.29
C GLU A 42 -8.39 16.09 10.96
N GLN A 43 -7.61 17.19 10.91
CA GLN A 43 -6.84 17.57 9.74
C GLN A 43 -5.75 16.54 9.40
N ALA A 44 -5.01 16.07 10.40
CA ALA A 44 -3.98 15.04 10.20
C ALA A 44 -4.59 13.71 9.75
N LYS A 45 -5.76 13.35 10.29
CA LYS A 45 -6.52 12.16 9.90
C LYS A 45 -7.07 12.29 8.48
N ALA A 46 -7.68 13.42 8.12
CA ALA A 46 -8.19 13.67 6.78
C ALA A 46 -7.06 13.67 5.73
N ALA A 47 -5.91 14.30 6.04
CA ALA A 47 -4.74 14.28 5.17
C ALA A 47 -4.16 12.86 5.00
N ARG A 48 -4.21 12.04 6.06
CA ARG A 48 -3.84 10.62 6.00
C ARG A 48 -4.81 9.84 5.10
N GLU A 49 -6.12 10.00 5.29
CA GLU A 49 -7.16 9.31 4.52
C GLU A 49 -7.07 9.67 3.03
N ALA A 50 -6.98 10.95 2.69
CA ALA A 50 -6.81 11.40 1.31
C ALA A 50 -5.58 10.79 0.64
N ARG A 51 -4.45 10.72 1.36
CA ARG A 51 -3.23 10.07 0.85
C ARG A 51 -3.41 8.57 0.63
N LEU A 52 -4.16 7.89 1.50
CA LEU A 52 -4.43 6.46 1.34
C LEU A 52 -5.30 6.20 0.09
N ASP A 53 -6.25 7.07 -0.21
CA ASP A 53 -7.08 6.99 -1.42
C ASP A 53 -6.24 7.19 -2.70
N GLU A 54 -5.30 8.13 -2.69
CA GLU A 54 -4.32 8.31 -3.78
C GLU A 54 -3.43 7.06 -3.96
N CYS A 55 -3.00 6.45 -2.85
CA CYS A 55 -2.19 5.25 -2.88
C CYS A 55 -2.98 4.04 -3.40
N LEU A 56 -4.26 3.91 -3.04
CA LEU A 56 -5.15 2.87 -3.58
C LEU A 56 -5.33 3.03 -5.09
N SER A 57 -5.59 4.25 -5.55
CA SER A 57 -5.72 4.56 -6.98
C SER A 57 -4.44 4.19 -7.74
N SER A 58 -3.28 4.49 -7.16
CA SER A 58 -1.98 4.08 -7.71
C SER A 58 -1.80 2.57 -7.75
N ALA A 59 -2.28 1.85 -6.73
CA ALA A 59 -2.19 0.38 -6.68
C ALA A 59 -3.04 -0.27 -7.79
N GLU A 60 -4.22 0.27 -8.09
CA GLU A 60 -5.03 -0.16 -9.24
C GLU A 60 -4.31 0.03 -10.56
N VAL A 61 -3.72 1.22 -10.78
CA VAL A 61 -2.96 1.51 -12.01
C VAL A 61 -1.75 0.59 -12.13
N ALA A 62 -1.00 0.41 -11.04
CA ALA A 62 0.19 -0.45 -11.03
C ALA A 62 -0.16 -1.90 -11.35
N LEU A 63 -1.20 -2.46 -10.72
CA LEU A 63 -1.61 -3.85 -10.96
C LEU A 63 -2.15 -4.03 -12.38
N ASN A 64 -2.95 -3.09 -12.87
CA ASN A 64 -3.43 -3.12 -14.25
C ASN A 64 -2.27 -3.09 -15.25
N GLN A 65 -1.25 -2.25 -15.03
CA GLN A 65 -0.08 -2.18 -15.90
C GLN A 65 0.76 -3.46 -15.80
N ALA A 66 0.96 -4.01 -14.61
CA ALA A 66 1.69 -5.25 -14.38
C ALA A 66 1.03 -6.46 -15.08
N LEU A 67 -0.30 -6.51 -15.11
CA LEU A 67 -1.08 -7.58 -15.76
C LEU A 67 -1.12 -7.49 -17.29
N ARG A 68 -0.67 -6.39 -17.91
CA ARG A 68 -0.60 -6.27 -19.38
C ARG A 68 0.55 -7.06 -20.00
N GLU A 69 1.51 -7.51 -19.18
CA GLU A 69 2.61 -8.40 -19.61
C GLU A 69 3.49 -7.82 -20.74
N SER A 70 3.61 -6.49 -20.82
CA SER A 70 4.34 -5.82 -21.90
C SER A 70 5.13 -4.60 -21.43
N GLY A 71 6.41 -4.54 -21.83
CA GLY A 71 7.33 -3.45 -21.52
C GLY A 71 8.12 -3.62 -20.22
N SER A 72 9.27 -2.96 -20.16
CA SER A 72 10.16 -2.99 -18.98
C SER A 72 9.48 -2.42 -17.74
N GLY A 73 8.77 -1.28 -17.86
CA GLY A 73 8.08 -0.65 -16.74
C GLY A 73 7.01 -1.54 -16.11
N ALA A 74 6.22 -2.25 -16.91
CA ALA A 74 5.24 -3.22 -16.42
C ALA A 74 5.90 -4.37 -15.66
N LYS A 75 7.03 -4.88 -16.15
CA LYS A 75 7.80 -5.92 -15.48
C LYS A 75 8.32 -5.46 -14.12
N VAL A 76 8.83 -4.24 -14.04
CA VAL A 76 9.34 -3.65 -12.78
C VAL A 76 8.20 -3.50 -11.78
N LEU A 77 7.05 -2.94 -12.18
CA LEU A 77 5.86 -2.85 -11.33
C LEU A 77 5.38 -4.23 -10.85
N ALA A 78 5.35 -5.22 -11.75
CA ALA A 78 4.99 -6.58 -11.41
C ALA A 78 5.95 -7.17 -10.36
N ASN A 79 7.26 -6.91 -10.49
CA ASN A 79 8.27 -7.40 -9.53
C ASN A 79 8.15 -6.70 -8.17
N VAL A 80 7.92 -5.38 -8.15
CA VAL A 80 7.62 -4.63 -6.91
C VAL A 80 6.41 -5.23 -6.20
N LEU A 81 5.28 -5.37 -6.90
CA LEU A 81 4.05 -5.92 -6.35
C LEU A 81 4.24 -7.37 -5.87
N ALA A 82 4.88 -8.21 -6.66
CA ALA A 82 5.16 -9.60 -6.29
C ALA A 82 6.09 -9.72 -5.08
N SER A 83 7.11 -8.86 -4.97
CA SER A 83 8.01 -8.81 -3.81
C SER A 83 7.31 -8.26 -2.56
N LEU A 84 6.36 -7.34 -2.70
CA LEU A 84 5.53 -6.88 -1.57
C LEU A 84 4.55 -7.96 -1.10
N TYR A 85 4.01 -8.76 -2.03
CA TYR A 85 3.17 -9.89 -1.70
C TYR A 85 3.95 -11.02 -1.03
N ASN A 86 5.12 -11.38 -1.56
CA ASN A 86 5.95 -12.43 -0.98
C ASN A 86 7.44 -12.21 -1.28
N GLY A 87 8.07 -11.36 -0.47
CA GLY A 87 9.49 -11.03 -0.59
C GLY A 87 10.45 -12.19 -0.30
N TYR A 88 9.98 -13.32 0.23
CA TYR A 88 10.80 -14.53 0.37
C TYR A 88 10.87 -15.32 -0.94
N ARG A 89 9.77 -15.33 -1.70
CA ARG A 89 9.65 -16.03 -2.98
C ARG A 89 10.16 -15.21 -4.16
N VAL A 90 9.81 -13.92 -4.19
CA VAL A 90 10.18 -13.00 -5.27
C VAL A 90 11.05 -11.89 -4.68
N LYS A 91 12.25 -11.72 -5.23
CA LYS A 91 13.17 -10.66 -4.82
C LYS A 91 13.13 -9.53 -5.84
N PHE A 92 12.91 -8.32 -5.36
CA PHE A 92 13.01 -7.11 -6.16
C PHE A 92 14.41 -6.49 -6.03
N ASP A 93 15.02 -6.13 -7.17
CA ASP A 93 16.23 -5.32 -7.20
C ASP A 93 15.83 -3.83 -7.18
N VAL A 94 16.28 -3.10 -6.17
CA VAL A 94 15.93 -1.68 -6.00
C VAL A 94 16.45 -0.83 -7.17
N SER A 95 17.55 -1.24 -7.82
CA SER A 95 18.08 -0.53 -8.98
C SER A 95 17.14 -0.57 -10.19
N ASP A 96 16.23 -1.55 -10.28
CA ASP A 96 15.24 -1.63 -11.36
C ASP A 96 14.24 -0.46 -11.34
N LEU A 97 14.13 0.29 -10.22
CA LEU A 97 13.31 1.50 -10.17
C LEU A 97 13.76 2.56 -11.18
N LEU A 98 15.04 2.56 -11.58
CA LEU A 98 15.57 3.49 -12.59
C LEU A 98 15.03 3.23 -14.01
N LEU A 99 14.38 2.07 -14.23
CA LEU A 99 13.78 1.72 -15.51
C LEU A 99 12.33 2.23 -15.65
N LEU A 100 11.78 2.84 -14.59
CA LEU A 100 10.44 3.41 -14.59
C LEU A 100 10.46 4.85 -15.11
N ASP A 101 9.42 5.24 -15.83
CA ASP A 101 9.09 6.65 -16.00
C ASP A 101 8.57 7.26 -14.67
N ALA A 102 8.46 8.59 -14.63
CA ALA A 102 8.05 9.29 -13.41
C ALA A 102 6.68 8.84 -12.89
N ALA A 103 5.71 8.55 -13.76
CA ALA A 103 4.37 8.16 -13.33
C ALA A 103 4.38 6.74 -12.71
N ASN A 104 5.02 5.79 -13.38
CA ASN A 104 5.15 4.43 -12.88
C ASN A 104 6.02 4.36 -11.62
N PHE A 105 7.03 5.23 -11.49
CA PHE A 105 7.81 5.36 -10.27
C PHE A 105 6.92 5.78 -9.08
N GLU A 106 6.10 6.82 -9.24
CA GLU A 106 5.17 7.25 -8.20
C GLU A 106 4.17 6.15 -7.83
N HIS A 107 3.64 5.41 -8.81
CA HIS A 107 2.77 4.27 -8.54
C HIS A 107 3.47 3.17 -7.72
N ALA A 108 4.73 2.87 -8.01
CA ALA A 108 5.52 1.91 -7.25
C ALA A 108 5.73 2.36 -5.79
N ILE A 109 6.09 3.63 -5.59
CA ILE A 109 6.28 4.21 -4.24
C ILE A 109 4.97 4.20 -3.45
N ASN A 110 3.86 4.56 -4.09
CA ASN A 110 2.54 4.55 -3.46
C ASN A 110 2.08 3.15 -3.05
N CYS A 111 2.42 2.11 -3.83
CA CYS A 111 2.17 0.71 -3.42
C CYS A 111 2.95 0.34 -2.15
N MET A 112 4.25 0.70 -2.08
CA MET A 112 5.07 0.44 -0.89
C MET A 112 4.54 1.21 0.32
N ARG A 113 4.15 2.46 0.12
CA ARG A 113 3.57 3.31 1.16
C ARG A 113 2.25 2.75 1.67
N LEU A 114 1.37 2.30 0.78
CA LEU A 114 0.09 1.69 1.15
C LEU A 114 0.29 0.46 2.04
N SER A 115 1.22 -0.42 1.67
CA SER A 115 1.55 -1.60 2.48
C SER A 115 2.11 -1.22 3.86
N PHE A 116 2.99 -0.21 3.92
CA PHE A 116 3.51 0.27 5.19
C PHE A 116 2.43 0.89 6.10
N GLU A 117 1.55 1.72 5.54
CA GLU A 117 0.52 2.43 6.30
C GLU A 117 -0.63 1.53 6.75
N THR A 118 -1.00 0.54 5.92
CA THR A 118 -2.10 -0.40 6.21
C THR A 118 -1.63 -1.66 6.94
N ARG A 119 -0.33 -1.93 6.95
CA ARG A 119 0.27 -3.17 7.49
C ARG A 119 -0.35 -4.43 6.88
N SER A 120 -0.73 -4.36 5.61
CA SER A 120 -1.27 -5.49 4.87
C SER A 120 -0.51 -5.74 3.56
N GLU A 121 -0.62 -6.97 3.09
CA GLU A 121 -0.09 -7.39 1.80
C GLU A 121 -0.97 -6.87 0.66
N PRO A 122 -0.38 -6.58 -0.52
CA PRO A 122 -1.08 -5.96 -1.63
C PRO A 122 -2.25 -6.79 -2.18
N HIS A 123 -2.19 -8.11 -2.05
CA HIS A 123 -3.28 -8.99 -2.50
C HIS A 123 -4.59 -8.75 -1.72
N THR A 124 -4.51 -8.19 -0.50
CA THR A 124 -5.69 -7.92 0.35
C THR A 124 -6.50 -6.70 -0.10
N TRP A 125 -5.91 -5.84 -0.93
CA TRP A 125 -6.57 -4.62 -1.39
C TRP A 125 -7.55 -4.89 -2.52
N PHE A 126 -7.36 -5.98 -3.26
CA PHE A 126 -8.12 -6.29 -4.47
C PHE A 126 -9.04 -7.48 -4.27
N GLN A 127 -10.21 -7.45 -4.91
CA GLN A 127 -11.04 -8.64 -5.02
C GLN A 127 -10.30 -9.72 -5.81
N ASN A 128 -10.32 -10.96 -5.32
CA ASN A 128 -9.56 -12.09 -5.87
C ASN A 128 -8.04 -11.82 -5.97
N GLY A 129 -7.49 -10.93 -5.14
CA GLY A 129 -6.10 -10.48 -5.25
C GLY A 129 -5.07 -11.62 -5.14
N GLY A 130 -5.33 -12.65 -4.33
CA GLY A 130 -4.45 -13.83 -4.27
C GLY A 130 -4.26 -14.48 -5.64
N GLU A 131 -5.36 -14.74 -6.36
CA GLU A 131 -5.31 -15.34 -7.71
C GLU A 131 -4.64 -14.40 -8.73
N LEU A 132 -4.97 -13.10 -8.68
CA LEU A 132 -4.37 -12.10 -9.57
C LEU A 132 -2.84 -12.05 -9.44
N PHE A 133 -2.33 -12.06 -8.20
CA PHE A 133 -0.90 -12.00 -7.92
C PHE A 133 -0.19 -13.30 -8.31
N GLU A 134 -0.80 -14.46 -8.04
CA GLU A 134 -0.25 -15.75 -8.47
C GLU A 134 -0.16 -15.86 -10.00
N ARG A 135 -1.22 -15.42 -10.70
CA ARG A 135 -1.23 -15.35 -12.17
C ARG A 135 -0.13 -14.44 -12.70
N MET A 136 -0.01 -13.24 -12.13
CA MET A 136 1.03 -12.27 -12.50
C MET A 136 2.45 -12.83 -12.30
N ILE A 137 2.72 -13.45 -11.15
CA ILE A 137 4.02 -14.06 -10.85
C ILE A 137 4.38 -15.14 -11.88
N LYS A 138 3.41 -15.98 -12.23
CA LYS A 138 3.58 -17.04 -13.23
C LYS A 138 3.84 -16.45 -14.62
N ALA A 139 3.07 -15.46 -15.03
CA ALA A 139 3.19 -14.82 -16.34
C ALA A 139 4.59 -14.21 -16.57
N TRP A 140 5.12 -13.51 -15.57
CA TRP A 140 6.45 -12.90 -15.63
C TRP A 140 7.59 -13.87 -15.32
N GLY A 141 7.29 -15.09 -14.90
CA GLY A 141 8.29 -16.11 -14.55
C GLY A 141 9.11 -15.77 -13.31
N PHE A 142 8.51 -15.07 -12.33
CA PHE A 142 9.17 -14.75 -11.05
C PHE A 142 9.19 -15.93 -10.06
N GLU A 143 8.68 -17.09 -10.46
CA GLU A 143 8.78 -18.30 -9.67
C GLU A 143 10.26 -18.61 -9.35
N LYS A 144 10.51 -19.06 -8.13
CA LYS A 144 11.85 -19.44 -7.67
C LYS A 144 12.37 -20.51 -8.63
N LYS A 145 13.30 -20.15 -9.54
CA LYS A 145 14.10 -21.16 -10.23
C LYS A 145 14.82 -21.92 -9.14
N GLY A 146 14.35 -23.14 -8.85
CA GLY A 146 15.02 -24.04 -7.92
C GLY A 146 16.49 -24.01 -8.29
N GLY A 147 17.32 -23.49 -7.39
CA GLY A 147 18.75 -23.41 -7.64
C GLY A 147 19.19 -24.80 -8.04
N ARG A 148 19.71 -24.93 -9.27
CA ARG A 148 20.53 -26.10 -9.58
C ARG A 148 21.65 -26.06 -8.56
N LYS A 149 21.60 -26.99 -7.60
CA LYS A 149 22.79 -27.37 -6.85
C LYS A 149 23.81 -27.93 -7.83
#